data_AF-A0A1A9X2L5-F1
#
_entry.id   AF-A0A1A9X2L5-F1
#
_cell.length_a   1.000
_cell.length_b   1.000
_cell.length_c   1.000
_cell.angle_alpha   90.00
_cell.angle_beta   90.00
_cell.angle_gamma   90.00
#
_symmetry.space_group_name_H-M   'P 1'
#
loop_
_entity.id
_entity.type
_entity.pdbx_description
1 polymer ?
#
loop_
_entity_poly.entity_id
_entity_poly.type
_entity_poly.pdbx_seq_one_letter_code
_entity_poly.pdbx_strand_id
1 'polypeptide(L)'
;MNSVMDDNKLLTLANGERIRLENHCALLFEVGNLNYASPATVSRAGMVFVDPKNLRYSPYWQRWVLTRPEDQRELLQEMFEKIITQSIGFIHEGLDGTSQGNPLKTVIFQTELNMVTQFCNMYDALLPPFEKVDDIFEAPPPVQYDLDSLECGFIQCIYSSLGACLIETDQPIFDEFLKRISGFPCVQDSKDKPAGGGQLPSSKPTLYEYFYSREKSCWIAWEWIVPMYEHDPDMKFSEILVPTVDSTRTVNILSLNSDIKRPVLLVGEAGTSKTAIISQYLRNLNKDVNIILNINFSSRTSSMDVQRTLEAAVEKRTKDTFGPPMGKKVACFVDDMNMPQVDDYGTQQPIALLKLFFERGGLYDRDKDLNWKKFKDITFYAAMGTAGGGRNEVDPRFISMFSVYNIIFPNDESLQQIYISIFKGHLEQQKFKKKLLPIADLIVLMTLRLFKDIDNVTIISSIQVIANGCRSVSLG
;
A
#
# COMPACT_ATOMS: atom_id res chain seq x y z
N MET A 1 -14.82 34.10 -3.39
CA MET A 1 -13.81 34.21 -2.30
C MET A 1 -12.92 35.45 -2.40
N ASN A 2 -12.62 35.97 -3.60
CA ASN A 2 -11.68 37.10 -3.76
C ASN A 2 -11.99 38.33 -2.88
N SER A 3 -13.27 38.70 -2.69
CA SER A 3 -13.69 39.82 -1.83
C SER A 3 -13.52 39.56 -0.32
N VAL A 4 -13.49 38.28 0.09
CA VAL A 4 -13.24 37.85 1.48
C VAL A 4 -11.75 37.90 1.80
N MET A 5 -10.93 37.53 0.82
CA MET A 5 -9.47 37.50 0.95
C MET A 5 -8.84 38.90 0.79
N ASP A 6 -9.59 39.86 0.27
CA ASP A 6 -9.16 41.26 0.14
C ASP A 6 -9.42 42.03 1.45
N ASP A 7 -8.95 43.27 1.52
CA ASP A 7 -9.12 44.15 2.70
C ASP A 7 -10.58 44.35 3.11
N ASN A 8 -11.50 44.16 2.16
CA ASN A 8 -12.93 44.25 2.38
C ASN A 8 -13.49 43.18 3.33
N LYS A 9 -12.82 42.01 3.46
CA LYS A 9 -13.25 40.89 4.32
C LYS A 9 -14.75 40.55 4.17
N LEU A 10 -15.29 40.62 2.96
CA LEU A 10 -16.72 40.52 2.71
C LEU A 10 -17.06 39.31 1.84
N LEU A 11 -17.80 38.36 2.39
CA LEU A 11 -18.35 37.23 1.66
C LEU A 11 -19.69 37.64 1.07
N THR A 12 -19.74 37.73 -0.25
CA THR A 12 -21.00 37.96 -0.97
C THR A 12 -21.53 36.62 -1.46
N LEU A 13 -22.70 36.23 -0.97
CA LEU A 13 -23.41 35.02 -1.38
C LEU A 13 -24.20 35.25 -2.67
N ALA A 14 -24.57 34.17 -3.37
CA ALA A 14 -25.29 34.25 -4.64
C ALA A 14 -26.69 34.90 -4.52
N ASN A 15 -27.30 34.85 -3.34
CA ASN A 15 -28.56 35.53 -3.02
C ASN A 15 -28.39 37.04 -2.76
N GLY A 16 -27.16 37.59 -2.86
CA GLY A 16 -26.84 38.99 -2.61
C GLY A 16 -26.56 39.33 -1.14
N GLU A 17 -26.71 38.37 -0.23
CA GLU A 17 -26.36 38.55 1.18
C GLU A 17 -24.86 38.77 1.35
N ARG A 18 -24.51 39.68 2.24
CA ARG A 18 -23.13 40.12 2.48
C ARG A 18 -22.78 39.83 3.93
N ILE A 19 -21.88 38.88 4.13
CA ILE A 19 -21.38 38.47 5.44
C ILE A 19 -19.98 39.05 5.60
N ARG A 20 -19.77 39.86 6.63
CA ARG A 20 -18.43 40.38 6.95
C ARG A 20 -17.69 39.37 7.82
N LEU A 21 -16.46 39.05 7.43
CA LEU A 21 -15.58 38.20 8.22
C LEU A 21 -15.01 39.04 9.38
N GLU A 22 -15.28 38.60 10.61
CA GLU A 22 -14.84 39.30 11.81
C GLU A 22 -13.31 39.24 11.97
N ASN A 23 -12.74 40.20 12.71
CA ASN A 23 -11.28 40.31 12.86
C ASN A 23 -10.62 39.14 13.59
N HIS A 24 -11.40 38.36 14.34
CA HIS A 24 -10.92 37.16 15.03
C HIS A 24 -11.03 35.88 14.18
N CYS A 25 -11.57 35.96 12.97
CA CYS A 25 -11.64 34.83 12.04
C CYS A 25 -10.41 34.83 11.11
N ALA A 26 -9.87 33.64 10.85
CA ALA A 26 -8.79 33.43 9.91
C ALA A 26 -9.15 32.31 8.92
N LEU A 27 -8.70 32.46 7.67
CA LEU A 27 -8.78 31.41 6.65
C LEU A 27 -7.39 30.83 6.46
N LEU A 28 -7.25 29.53 6.65
CA LEU A 28 -6.01 28.79 6.45
C LEU A 28 -6.23 27.75 5.36
N PHE A 29 -5.31 27.71 4.40
CA PHE A 29 -5.32 26.73 3.31
C PHE A 29 -4.06 25.88 3.38
N GLU A 30 -4.24 24.56 3.44
CA GLU A 30 -3.15 23.59 3.32
C GLU A 30 -3.15 23.02 1.91
N VAL A 31 -2.23 23.48 1.08
CA VAL A 31 -2.15 23.14 -0.35
C VAL A 31 -0.78 22.59 -0.69
N GLY A 32 -0.73 21.59 -1.59
CA GLY A 32 0.54 21.01 -2.04
C GLY A 32 1.25 21.85 -3.10
N ASN A 33 0.50 22.60 -3.91
CA ASN A 33 1.03 23.54 -4.92
C ASN A 33 -0.03 24.61 -5.25
N LEU A 34 0.39 25.62 -6.02
CA LEU A 34 -0.44 26.74 -6.47
C LEU A 34 -0.49 26.86 -8.00
N ASN A 35 -0.24 25.77 -8.73
CA ASN A 35 -0.05 25.80 -10.18
C ASN A 35 -1.27 26.33 -10.95
N TYR A 36 -2.46 26.21 -10.37
CA TYR A 36 -3.73 26.64 -10.95
C TYR A 36 -4.27 27.96 -10.35
N ALA A 37 -3.47 28.64 -9.51
CA ALA A 37 -3.84 29.92 -8.92
C ALA A 37 -3.24 31.09 -9.71
N SER A 38 -4.01 32.15 -9.94
CA SER A 38 -3.48 33.37 -10.55
C SER A 38 -2.63 34.16 -9.54
N PRO A 39 -1.56 34.84 -9.98
CA PRO A 39 -0.73 35.67 -9.08
C PRO A 39 -1.54 36.71 -8.29
N ALA A 40 -2.60 37.27 -8.90
CA ALA A 40 -3.50 38.23 -8.27
C ALA A 40 -4.37 37.63 -7.15
N THR A 41 -4.58 36.32 -7.14
CA THR A 41 -5.25 35.60 -6.05
C THR A 41 -4.27 35.33 -4.93
N VAL A 42 -3.06 34.88 -5.29
CA VAL A 42 -1.99 34.56 -4.33
C VAL A 42 -1.50 35.81 -3.59
N SER A 43 -1.47 36.97 -4.24
CA SER A 43 -1.03 38.24 -3.62
C SER A 43 -1.92 38.72 -2.47
N ARG A 44 -3.11 38.14 -2.30
CA ARG A 44 -4.06 38.47 -1.23
C ARG A 44 -3.93 37.55 -0.02
N ALA A 45 -3.09 36.52 -0.10
CA ALA A 45 -2.87 35.56 0.97
C ALA A 45 -1.46 35.74 1.57
N GLY A 46 -1.36 35.58 2.88
CA GLY A 46 -0.06 35.39 3.54
C GLY A 46 0.49 34.02 3.17
N MET A 47 1.65 33.99 2.52
CA MET A 47 2.29 32.75 2.07
C MET A 47 3.31 32.28 3.11
N VAL A 48 3.08 31.10 3.67
CA VAL A 48 4.05 30.39 4.50
C VAL A 48 4.52 29.17 3.74
N PHE A 49 5.75 29.23 3.24
CA PHE A 49 6.37 28.10 2.54
C PHE A 49 7.13 27.22 3.54
N VAL A 50 6.80 25.94 3.57
CA VAL A 50 7.51 24.95 4.39
C VAL A 50 8.49 24.20 3.49
N ASP A 51 9.79 24.47 3.67
CA ASP A 51 10.83 23.74 2.95
C ASP A 51 10.88 22.28 3.44
N PRO A 52 10.69 21.28 2.56
CA PRO A 52 10.79 19.87 2.93
C PRO A 52 12.12 19.49 3.59
N LYS A 53 13.21 20.23 3.29
CA LYS A 53 14.53 20.00 3.91
C LYS A 53 14.54 20.28 5.41
N ASN A 54 13.68 21.17 5.89
CA ASN A 54 13.63 21.57 7.31
C ASN A 54 12.74 20.65 8.16
N LEU A 55 11.75 19.99 7.54
CA LEU A 55 10.78 19.10 8.17
C LEU A 55 10.78 17.74 7.47
N ARG A 56 11.92 17.05 7.54
CA ARG A 56 12.09 15.67 7.03
C ARG A 56 11.46 14.65 7.97
N TYR A 57 11.92 13.40 7.90
CA TYR A 57 11.42 12.28 8.69
C TYR A 57 11.96 12.20 10.13
N SER A 58 13.05 12.90 10.48
CA SER A 58 13.66 12.80 11.81
C SER A 58 12.75 13.21 12.97
N PRO A 59 11.97 14.32 12.91
CA PRO A 59 11.03 14.67 13.98
C PRO A 59 9.92 13.63 14.17
N TYR A 60 9.47 13.02 13.06
CA TYR A 60 8.48 11.94 13.11
C TYR A 60 9.06 10.71 13.82
N TRP A 61 10.28 10.30 13.44
CA TRP A 61 11.01 9.21 14.08
C TRP A 61 11.21 9.43 15.58
N GLN A 62 11.72 10.59 15.97
CA GLN A 62 11.96 10.94 17.38
C GLN A 62 10.68 10.85 18.21
N ARG A 63 9.56 11.39 17.69
CA ARG A 63 8.26 11.26 18.33
C ARG A 63 7.85 9.79 18.48
N TRP A 64 8.04 8.99 17.44
CA TRP A 64 7.65 7.57 17.45
C TRP A 64 8.52 6.75 18.42
N VAL A 65 9.84 6.89 18.42
CA VAL A 65 10.75 6.19 19.35
C VAL A 65 10.40 6.47 20.81
N LEU A 66 9.98 7.70 21.14
CA LEU A 66 9.54 8.04 22.50
C LEU A 66 8.28 7.29 22.95
N THR A 67 7.49 6.74 22.02
CA THR A 67 6.35 5.87 22.34
C THR A 67 6.75 4.43 22.65
N ARG A 68 7.99 4.04 22.33
CA ARG A 68 8.52 2.70 22.61
C ARG A 68 8.98 2.58 24.07
N PRO A 69 9.02 1.36 24.64
CA PRO A 69 9.66 1.07 25.92
C PRO A 69 11.09 1.62 26.01
N GLU A 70 11.49 2.12 27.18
CA GLU A 70 12.76 2.84 27.36
C GLU A 70 14.00 2.01 27.02
N ASP A 71 13.97 0.72 27.34
CA ASP A 71 15.00 -0.27 27.05
C ASP A 71 15.22 -0.52 25.54
N GLN A 72 14.24 -0.20 24.69
CA GLN A 72 14.34 -0.39 23.24
C GLN A 72 14.85 0.86 22.51
N ARG A 73 14.80 2.05 23.13
CA ARG A 73 14.97 3.33 22.41
C ARG A 73 16.38 3.52 21.88
N GLU A 74 17.39 3.16 22.65
CA GLU A 74 18.80 3.31 22.27
C GLU A 74 19.14 2.43 21.06
N LEU A 75 18.78 1.14 21.12
CA LEU A 75 18.95 0.21 20.00
C LEU A 75 18.24 0.71 18.73
N LEU A 76 16.98 1.13 18.85
CA LEU A 76 16.21 1.62 17.70
C LEU A 76 16.86 2.86 17.09
N GLN A 77 17.36 3.79 17.92
CA GLN A 77 18.03 4.99 17.46
C GLN A 77 19.32 4.66 16.70
N GLU A 78 20.14 3.73 17.22
CA GLU A 78 21.35 3.27 16.54
C GLU A 78 21.02 2.64 15.18
N MET A 79 20.03 1.74 15.13
CA MET A 79 19.60 1.11 13.88
C MET A 79 19.00 2.11 12.89
N PHE A 80 18.29 3.15 13.34
CA PHE A 80 17.79 4.21 12.48
C PHE A 80 18.93 4.99 11.82
N GLU A 81 19.93 5.41 12.61
CA GLU A 81 21.08 6.15 12.10
C GLU A 81 21.97 5.31 11.18
N LYS A 82 22.10 4.02 11.48
CA LYS A 82 22.92 3.10 10.68
C LYS A 82 22.20 2.64 9.40
N ILE A 83 20.91 2.34 9.48
CA ILE A 83 20.18 1.61 8.43
C ILE A 83 19.20 2.49 7.68
N ILE A 84 18.27 3.16 8.39
CA ILE A 84 17.19 3.92 7.73
C ILE A 84 17.74 5.12 6.95
N THR A 85 18.61 5.92 7.56
CA THR A 85 19.19 7.10 6.91
C THR A 85 19.97 6.74 5.64
N GLN A 86 20.80 5.69 5.72
CA GLN A 86 21.60 5.21 4.59
C GLN A 86 20.71 4.59 3.51
N SER A 87 19.69 3.84 3.89
CA SER A 87 18.73 3.24 2.94
C SER A 87 17.94 4.31 2.17
N ILE A 88 17.51 5.38 2.83
CA ILE A 88 16.83 6.50 2.17
C ILE A 88 17.78 7.19 1.17
N GLY A 89 19.01 7.48 1.57
CA GLY A 89 20.03 8.06 0.68
C GLY A 89 20.35 7.14 -0.51
N PHE A 90 20.44 5.83 -0.29
CA PHE A 90 20.68 4.86 -1.36
C PHE A 90 19.51 4.79 -2.34
N ILE A 91 18.26 4.78 -1.86
CA ILE A 91 17.08 4.70 -2.72
C ILE A 91 16.90 5.99 -3.54
N HIS A 92 16.89 7.16 -2.89
CA HIS A 92 16.56 8.42 -3.56
C HIS A 92 17.73 9.06 -4.29
N GLU A 93 18.93 8.92 -3.74
CA GLU A 93 20.11 9.58 -4.24
C GLU A 93 21.10 8.59 -4.83
N GLY A 94 20.98 7.27 -4.62
CA GLY A 94 22.00 6.31 -5.08
C GLY A 94 23.29 6.38 -4.26
N LEU A 95 23.24 6.94 -3.05
CA LEU A 95 24.41 7.10 -2.18
C LEU A 95 24.78 5.79 -1.47
N ASP A 96 26.00 5.33 -1.69
CA ASP A 96 26.60 4.17 -1.04
C ASP A 96 27.92 4.57 -0.37
N GLY A 97 27.83 5.02 0.88
CA GLY A 97 28.94 5.64 1.60
C GLY A 97 29.41 6.92 0.90
N THR A 98 30.63 6.90 0.35
CA THR A 98 31.19 8.00 -0.43
C THR A 98 30.97 7.85 -1.94
N SER A 99 30.40 6.73 -2.38
CA SER A 99 30.15 6.46 -3.80
C SER A 99 28.75 6.91 -4.20
N GLN A 100 28.65 7.47 -5.40
CA GLN A 100 27.40 7.94 -6.00
C GLN A 100 27.02 7.01 -7.16
N GLY A 101 25.99 6.20 -6.97
CA GLY A 101 25.39 5.36 -7.98
C GLY A 101 24.14 5.99 -8.62
N ASN A 102 23.36 5.15 -9.28
CA ASN A 102 22.04 5.53 -9.77
C ASN A 102 21.00 5.34 -8.65
N PRO A 103 20.08 6.30 -8.44
CA PRO A 103 18.92 6.11 -7.57
C PRO A 103 18.11 4.88 -7.97
N LEU A 104 17.55 4.21 -6.97
CA LEU A 104 16.67 3.08 -7.20
C LEU A 104 15.28 3.54 -7.62
N LYS A 105 14.62 2.73 -8.44
CA LYS A 105 13.30 3.00 -8.99
C LYS A 105 12.22 2.36 -8.13
N THR A 106 11.14 3.11 -7.95
CA THR A 106 9.94 2.69 -7.25
C THR A 106 8.76 2.63 -8.22
N VAL A 107 7.79 1.74 -7.95
CA VAL A 107 6.57 1.59 -8.76
C VAL A 107 5.73 2.87 -8.77
N ILE A 108 5.74 3.59 -7.64
CA ILE A 108 5.26 4.96 -7.51
C ILE A 108 6.19 5.70 -6.56
N PHE A 109 6.28 7.02 -6.74
CA PHE A 109 7.07 7.86 -5.86
C PHE A 109 6.60 7.76 -4.40
N GLN A 110 7.54 7.52 -3.49
CA GLN A 110 7.35 7.59 -2.04
C GLN A 110 8.21 8.71 -1.48
N THR A 111 7.65 9.53 -0.59
CA THR A 111 8.46 10.50 0.14
C THR A 111 9.26 9.79 1.24
N GLU A 112 10.38 10.39 1.64
CA GLU A 112 11.19 9.89 2.76
C GLU A 112 10.36 9.77 4.05
N LEU A 113 9.47 10.74 4.29
CA LEU A 113 8.55 10.71 5.44
C LEU A 113 7.56 9.54 5.35
N ASN A 114 7.04 9.23 4.17
CA ASN A 114 6.14 8.09 3.98
C ASN A 114 6.86 6.77 4.24
N MET A 115 8.10 6.63 3.76
CA MET A 115 8.91 5.44 3.99
C MET A 115 9.11 5.19 5.50
N VAL A 116 9.49 6.23 6.26
CA VAL A 116 9.67 6.13 7.71
C VAL A 116 8.34 5.93 8.44
N THR A 117 7.27 6.60 8.00
CA THR A 117 5.92 6.40 8.56
C THR A 117 5.45 4.96 8.37
N GLN A 118 5.63 4.39 7.18
CA GLN A 118 5.30 2.99 6.91
C GLN A 118 6.19 2.05 7.73
N PHE A 119 7.48 2.36 7.89
CA PHE A 119 8.37 1.60 8.77
C PHE A 119 7.82 1.53 10.20
N CYS A 120 7.53 2.68 10.81
CA CYS A 120 7.04 2.77 12.18
C CYS A 120 5.72 1.99 12.38
N ASN A 121 4.77 2.15 11.44
CA ASN A 121 3.52 1.39 11.45
C ASN A 121 3.76 -0.12 11.34
N MET A 122 4.65 -0.56 10.43
CA MET A 122 4.96 -1.98 10.28
C MET A 122 5.66 -2.55 11.50
N TYR A 123 6.56 -1.79 12.12
CA TYR A 123 7.25 -2.19 13.33
C TYR A 123 6.29 -2.34 14.51
N ASP A 124 5.32 -1.42 14.66
CA ASP A 124 4.29 -1.54 15.69
C ASP A 124 3.30 -2.69 15.42
N ALA A 125 3.02 -3.01 14.16
CA ALA A 125 2.21 -4.18 13.80
C ALA A 125 2.94 -5.50 14.09
N LEU A 126 4.24 -5.58 13.77
CA LEU A 126 5.05 -6.79 13.95
C LEU A 126 5.46 -6.99 15.42
N LEU A 127 5.87 -5.92 16.08
CA LEU A 127 6.38 -5.87 17.45
C LEU A 127 5.63 -4.82 18.27
N PRO A 128 4.36 -5.08 18.65
CA PRO A 128 3.58 -4.16 19.48
C PRO A 128 4.33 -3.75 20.75
N PRO A 129 4.37 -2.45 21.10
CA PRO A 129 5.17 -1.98 22.23
C PRO A 129 4.58 -2.37 23.59
N PHE A 130 3.25 -2.54 23.67
CA PHE A 130 2.52 -2.82 24.90
C PHE A 130 1.47 -3.91 24.68
N GLU A 131 1.14 -4.64 25.73
CA GLU A 131 0.08 -5.65 25.69
C GLU A 131 -1.29 -5.02 25.40
N LYS A 132 -2.19 -5.79 24.78
CA LYS A 132 -3.58 -5.37 24.61
C LYS A 132 -4.31 -5.60 25.94
N VAL A 133 -4.65 -4.53 26.65
CA VAL A 133 -5.41 -4.58 27.89
C VAL A 133 -6.82 -4.06 27.63
N ASP A 134 -7.84 -4.81 28.10
CA ASP A 134 -9.25 -4.44 27.94
C ASP A 134 -9.68 -3.35 28.96
N ASP A 135 -8.91 -3.17 30.03
CA ASP A 135 -9.14 -2.15 31.06
C ASP A 135 -8.54 -0.80 30.67
N ILE A 136 -9.35 0.25 30.76
CA ILE A 136 -9.04 1.62 30.34
C ILE A 136 -8.25 2.37 31.44
N PHE A 137 -8.23 1.84 32.67
CA PHE A 137 -7.67 2.54 33.84
C PHE A 137 -6.23 2.17 34.18
N GLU A 138 -5.67 1.12 33.57
CA GLU A 138 -4.28 0.72 33.77
C GLU A 138 -3.43 0.95 32.53
N ALA A 139 -2.20 1.43 32.74
CA ALA A 139 -1.23 1.52 31.65
C ALA A 139 -0.83 0.09 31.25
N PRO A 140 -0.95 -0.29 29.97
CA PRO A 140 -0.62 -1.64 29.55
C PRO A 140 0.88 -1.91 29.77
N PRO A 141 1.24 -3.11 30.26
CA PRO A 141 2.64 -3.45 30.47
C PRO A 141 3.40 -3.49 29.13
N PRO A 142 4.69 -3.12 29.12
CA PRO A 142 5.52 -3.22 27.92
C PRO A 142 5.75 -4.68 27.54
N VAL A 143 5.65 -4.99 26.25
CA VAL A 143 5.99 -6.33 25.75
C VAL A 143 7.51 -6.45 25.70
N GLN A 144 8.02 -7.49 26.34
CA GLN A 144 9.45 -7.80 26.36
C GLN A 144 9.82 -8.61 25.11
N TYR A 145 10.84 -8.15 24.40
CA TYR A 145 11.39 -8.81 23.23
C TYR A 145 12.88 -9.07 23.45
N ASP A 146 13.36 -10.22 22.99
CA ASP A 146 14.80 -10.48 22.90
C ASP A 146 15.44 -9.60 21.81
N LEU A 147 16.76 -9.42 21.91
CA LEU A 147 17.53 -8.58 20.99
C LEU A 147 17.37 -9.03 19.53
N ASP A 148 17.42 -10.33 19.27
CA ASP A 148 17.32 -10.87 17.91
C ASP A 148 15.95 -10.56 17.28
N SER A 149 14.87 -10.67 18.06
CA SER A 149 13.53 -10.30 17.62
C SER A 149 13.43 -8.81 17.25
N LEU A 150 14.03 -7.92 18.05
CA LEU A 150 14.03 -6.48 17.78
C LEU A 150 14.82 -6.15 16.51
N GLU A 151 16.02 -6.72 16.36
CA GLU A 151 16.91 -6.46 15.23
C GLU A 151 16.42 -7.10 13.93
N CYS A 152 16.05 -8.39 13.94
CA CYS A 152 15.55 -9.09 12.76
C CYS A 152 14.19 -8.52 12.33
N GLY A 153 13.33 -8.18 13.29
CA GLY A 153 12.08 -7.47 13.03
C GLY A 153 12.30 -6.10 12.40
N PHE A 154 13.34 -5.37 12.82
CA PHE A 154 13.73 -4.10 12.20
C PHE A 154 14.10 -4.29 10.73
N ILE A 155 14.99 -5.26 10.43
CA ILE A 155 15.39 -5.58 9.05
C ILE A 155 14.17 -5.94 8.20
N GLN A 156 13.30 -6.83 8.69
CA GLN A 156 12.07 -7.21 7.98
C GLN A 156 11.16 -5.99 7.69
N CYS A 157 11.08 -5.04 8.62
CA CYS A 157 10.30 -3.83 8.44
C CYS A 157 10.89 -2.91 7.37
N ILE A 158 12.22 -2.89 7.16
CA ILE A 158 12.85 -2.13 6.05
C ILE A 158 12.37 -2.65 4.70
N TYR A 159 12.36 -3.97 4.49
CA TYR A 159 11.81 -4.59 3.28
C TYR A 159 10.31 -4.31 3.11
N SER A 160 9.58 -4.24 4.23
CA SER A 160 8.13 -3.98 4.24
C SER A 160 7.73 -2.50 4.22
N SER A 161 8.71 -1.58 4.12
CA SER A 161 8.50 -0.12 4.08
C SER A 161 9.33 0.55 2.99
N LEU A 162 10.59 0.90 3.26
CA LEU A 162 11.51 1.56 2.34
C LEU A 162 11.67 0.74 1.04
N GLY A 163 11.84 -0.58 1.18
CA GLY A 163 11.98 -1.49 0.06
C GLY A 163 10.66 -1.88 -0.63
N ALA A 164 9.51 -1.66 0.03
CA ALA A 164 8.23 -2.25 -0.40
C ALA A 164 7.73 -1.75 -1.76
N CYS A 165 8.15 -0.54 -2.17
CA CYS A 165 7.77 0.05 -3.45
C CYS A 165 8.82 -0.15 -4.54
N LEU A 166 9.97 -0.78 -4.27
CA LEU A 166 11.01 -1.00 -5.26
C LEU A 166 10.53 -1.92 -6.39
N ILE A 167 10.97 -1.63 -7.62
CA ILE A 167 10.70 -2.48 -8.78
C ILE A 167 11.57 -3.74 -8.74
N GLU A 168 11.14 -4.78 -9.46
CA GLU A 168 11.79 -6.10 -9.47
C GLU A 168 13.29 -6.04 -9.77
N THR A 169 13.73 -5.20 -10.72
CA THR A 169 15.15 -5.08 -11.10
C THR A 169 16.03 -4.51 -10.00
N ASP A 170 15.45 -3.71 -9.10
CA ASP A 170 16.18 -2.92 -8.12
C ASP A 170 16.09 -3.55 -6.71
N GLN A 171 15.16 -4.49 -6.51
CA GLN A 171 15.04 -5.26 -5.26
C GLN A 171 16.31 -6.05 -4.90
N PRO A 172 16.98 -6.79 -5.82
CA PRO A 172 18.24 -7.47 -5.50
C PRO A 172 19.39 -6.51 -5.19
N ILE A 173 19.44 -5.35 -5.85
CA ILE A 173 20.46 -4.32 -5.60
C ILE A 173 20.30 -3.76 -4.19
N PHE A 174 19.05 -3.46 -3.80
CA PHE A 174 18.74 -3.03 -2.45
C PHE A 174 19.03 -4.11 -1.39
N ASP A 175 18.74 -5.37 -1.71
CA ASP A 175 18.99 -6.49 -0.81
C ASP A 175 20.48 -6.68 -0.49
N GLU A 176 21.35 -6.62 -1.52
CA GLU A 176 22.80 -6.69 -1.34
C GLU A 176 23.30 -5.53 -0.46
N PHE A 177 22.83 -4.31 -0.77
CA PHE A 177 23.14 -3.12 0.01
C PHE A 177 22.73 -3.29 1.48
N LEU A 178 21.49 -3.71 1.74
CA LEU A 178 20.95 -3.80 3.10
C LEU A 178 21.65 -4.89 3.90
N LYS A 179 21.88 -6.08 3.32
CA LYS A 179 22.66 -7.15 3.95
C LYS A 179 24.05 -6.65 4.36
N ARG A 180 24.74 -5.91 3.49
CA ARG A 180 26.06 -5.35 3.78
C ARG A 180 26.03 -4.33 4.92
N ILE A 181 25.14 -3.33 4.88
CA ILE A 181 25.11 -2.28 5.91
C ILE A 181 24.57 -2.78 7.25
N SER A 182 23.74 -3.82 7.25
CA SER A 182 23.19 -4.40 8.47
C SER A 182 24.30 -4.98 9.36
N GLY A 183 25.33 -5.57 8.75
CA GLY A 183 26.47 -6.18 9.44
C GLY A 183 26.20 -7.59 9.96
N PHE A 184 25.03 -8.18 9.67
CA PHE A 184 24.71 -9.55 10.07
C PHE A 184 25.41 -10.57 9.15
N PRO A 185 25.94 -11.67 9.72
CA PRO A 185 26.50 -12.75 8.93
C PRO A 185 25.41 -13.43 8.08
N CYS A 186 25.67 -13.56 6.78
CA CYS A 186 24.81 -14.30 5.87
C CYS A 186 25.13 -15.80 5.93
N VAL A 187 24.12 -16.65 6.12
CA VAL A 187 24.27 -18.10 6.28
C VAL A 187 23.38 -18.87 5.31
N GLN A 188 23.86 -20.02 4.84
CA GLN A 188 23.01 -20.94 4.08
C GLN A 188 21.98 -21.58 5.00
N ASP A 189 20.72 -21.43 4.65
CA ASP A 189 19.56 -21.91 5.38
C ASP A 189 18.80 -23.00 4.61
N SER A 190 18.05 -23.82 5.33
CA SER A 190 17.14 -24.81 4.76
C SER A 190 15.92 -24.97 5.66
N LYS A 191 14.89 -25.68 5.18
CA LYS A 191 13.67 -25.91 5.96
C LYS A 191 13.95 -26.63 7.29
N ASP A 192 14.94 -27.52 7.31
CA ASP A 192 15.35 -28.29 8.51
C ASP A 192 16.35 -27.52 9.39
N LYS A 193 17.07 -26.55 8.82
CA LYS A 193 18.05 -25.71 9.51
C LYS A 193 17.91 -24.25 9.06
N PRO A 194 16.87 -23.54 9.55
CA PRO A 194 16.68 -22.13 9.23
C PRO A 194 17.76 -21.25 9.86
N ALA A 195 18.00 -20.07 9.27
CA ALA A 195 18.89 -19.06 9.85
C ALA A 195 18.28 -18.50 11.14
N GLY A 196 19.04 -18.48 12.24
CA GLY A 196 18.58 -17.99 13.54
C GLY A 196 18.60 -16.47 13.69
N GLY A 197 18.27 -16.00 14.89
CA GLY A 197 18.56 -14.65 15.35
C GLY A 197 20.05 -14.28 15.22
N GLY A 198 20.35 -13.02 14.97
CA GLY A 198 21.72 -12.55 14.77
C GLY A 198 22.37 -12.99 13.44
N GLN A 199 21.59 -13.54 12.49
CA GLN A 199 22.06 -13.99 11.17
C GLN A 199 21.03 -13.62 10.09
N LEU A 200 21.47 -13.61 8.82
CA LEU A 200 20.57 -13.45 7.67
C LEU A 200 20.61 -14.68 6.75
N PRO A 201 19.47 -15.21 6.29
CA PRO A 201 19.44 -16.28 5.31
C PRO A 201 19.98 -15.83 3.94
N SER A 202 20.53 -16.77 3.19
CA SER A 202 21.11 -16.52 1.86
C SER A 202 20.75 -17.57 0.80
N SER A 203 19.89 -18.53 1.12
CA SER A 203 19.50 -19.59 0.17
C SER A 203 18.49 -19.14 -0.89
N LYS A 204 17.70 -18.10 -0.65
CA LYS A 204 16.84 -17.46 -1.66
C LYS A 204 17.46 -16.15 -2.19
N PRO A 205 17.03 -15.65 -3.37
CA PRO A 205 17.64 -14.51 -4.02
C PRO A 205 17.70 -13.26 -3.14
N THR A 206 16.63 -12.95 -2.42
CA THR A 206 16.57 -11.79 -1.53
C THR A 206 15.96 -12.13 -0.16
N LEU A 207 15.93 -11.16 0.74
CA LEU A 207 15.22 -11.28 2.02
C LEU A 207 13.71 -11.03 1.90
N TYR A 208 13.21 -10.55 0.75
CA TYR A 208 11.76 -10.43 0.50
C TYR A 208 11.04 -11.79 0.52
N GLU A 209 11.78 -12.89 0.36
CA GLU A 209 11.35 -14.28 0.40
C GLU A 209 11.28 -14.85 1.82
N TYR A 210 11.65 -14.05 2.83
CA TYR A 210 11.69 -14.48 4.22
C TYR A 210 10.86 -13.57 5.14
N PHE A 211 10.53 -14.10 6.31
CA PHE A 211 10.09 -13.33 7.48
C PHE A 211 10.70 -13.93 8.74
N TYR A 212 10.87 -13.12 9.78
CA TYR A 212 11.39 -13.60 11.05
C TYR A 212 10.24 -14.12 11.92
N SER A 213 10.32 -15.40 12.31
CA SER A 213 9.35 -16.01 13.22
C SER A 213 9.85 -15.87 14.65
N ARG A 214 9.19 -15.02 15.44
CA ARG A 214 9.49 -14.84 16.88
C ARG A 214 9.33 -16.14 17.67
N GLU A 215 8.27 -16.89 17.39
CA GLU A 215 7.96 -18.15 18.09
C GLU A 215 9.05 -19.21 17.87
N LYS A 216 9.71 -19.19 16.71
CA LYS A 216 10.77 -20.14 16.36
C LYS A 216 12.17 -19.54 16.46
N SER A 217 12.28 -18.25 16.78
CA SER A 217 13.52 -17.46 16.81
C SER A 217 14.41 -17.66 15.57
N CYS A 218 13.80 -17.71 14.38
CA CYS A 218 14.52 -17.92 13.12
C CYS A 218 13.77 -17.34 11.91
N TRP A 219 14.51 -17.12 10.83
CA TRP A 219 13.99 -16.73 9.53
C TRP A 219 13.32 -17.92 8.83
N ILE A 220 12.11 -17.69 8.35
CA ILE A 220 11.29 -18.66 7.63
C ILE A 220 11.09 -18.16 6.20
N ALA A 221 11.43 -19.00 5.22
CA ALA A 221 11.10 -18.69 3.83
C ALA A 221 9.59 -18.83 3.62
N TRP A 222 8.97 -17.88 2.91
CA TRP A 222 7.55 -17.93 2.54
C TRP A 222 7.20 -19.22 1.81
N GLU A 223 8.10 -19.71 0.96
CA GLU A 223 7.96 -20.99 0.23
C GLU A 223 7.64 -22.18 1.15
N TRP A 224 8.18 -22.21 2.37
CA TRP A 224 8.00 -23.33 3.28
C TRP A 224 6.61 -23.40 3.91
N ILE A 225 5.86 -22.29 3.84
CA ILE A 225 4.54 -22.14 4.46
C ILE A 225 3.43 -21.88 3.44
N VAL A 226 3.73 -21.92 2.13
CA VAL A 226 2.69 -21.81 1.09
C VAL A 226 1.72 -22.97 1.25
N PRO A 227 0.41 -22.71 1.46
CA PRO A 227 -0.59 -23.76 1.57
C PRO A 227 -0.70 -24.56 0.27
N MET A 228 -1.00 -25.86 0.38
CA MET A 228 -1.34 -26.65 -0.80
C MET A 228 -2.66 -26.16 -1.40
N TYR A 229 -2.73 -26.10 -2.72
CA TYR A 229 -3.97 -25.76 -3.41
C TYR A 229 -4.96 -26.91 -3.32
N GLU A 230 -6.14 -26.62 -2.80
CA GLU A 230 -7.29 -27.51 -2.83
C GLU A 230 -8.30 -26.98 -3.85
N HIS A 231 -8.60 -27.79 -4.87
CA HIS A 231 -9.53 -27.40 -5.92
C HIS A 231 -10.97 -27.48 -5.42
N ASP A 232 -11.69 -26.36 -5.48
CA ASP A 232 -13.12 -26.28 -5.17
C ASP A 232 -13.95 -26.30 -6.48
N PRO A 233 -14.72 -27.39 -6.73
CA PRO A 233 -15.61 -27.54 -7.88
C PRO A 233 -16.68 -26.46 -8.03
N ASP A 234 -17.15 -25.90 -6.91
CA ASP A 234 -18.29 -24.98 -6.88
C ASP A 234 -17.84 -23.51 -7.01
N MET A 235 -16.53 -23.27 -6.91
CA MET A 235 -15.93 -21.95 -7.05
C MET A 235 -15.89 -21.50 -8.52
N LYS A 236 -16.35 -20.27 -8.78
CA LYS A 236 -16.25 -19.68 -10.12
C LYS A 236 -14.79 -19.50 -10.51
N PHE A 237 -14.47 -19.75 -11.79
CA PHE A 237 -13.11 -19.59 -12.31
C PHE A 237 -12.47 -18.22 -11.99
N SER A 238 -13.25 -17.13 -12.08
CA SER A 238 -12.80 -15.76 -11.77
C SER A 238 -12.46 -15.52 -10.29
N GLU A 239 -12.81 -16.47 -9.41
CA GLU A 239 -12.59 -16.38 -7.96
C GLU A 239 -11.50 -17.33 -7.47
N ILE A 240 -10.99 -18.21 -8.34
CA ILE A 240 -9.91 -19.15 -8.00
C ILE A 240 -8.62 -18.35 -7.80
N LEU A 241 -8.05 -18.45 -6.61
CA LEU A 241 -6.69 -18.01 -6.32
C LEU A 241 -5.87 -19.18 -5.79
N VAL A 242 -4.88 -19.59 -6.56
CA VAL A 242 -3.91 -20.61 -6.13
C VAL A 242 -2.92 -19.94 -5.19
N PRO A 243 -2.71 -20.47 -3.96
CA PRO A 243 -1.71 -19.93 -3.06
C PRO A 243 -0.30 -20.01 -3.66
N THR A 244 0.40 -18.88 -3.68
CA THR A 244 1.80 -18.75 -4.05
C THR A 244 2.59 -18.07 -2.93
N VAL A 245 3.91 -17.98 -3.08
CA VAL A 245 4.78 -17.19 -2.20
C VAL A 245 4.28 -15.74 -2.11
N ASP A 246 4.03 -15.11 -3.26
CA ASP A 246 3.58 -13.71 -3.33
C ASP A 246 2.23 -13.51 -2.66
N SER A 247 1.23 -14.35 -2.97
CA SER A 247 -0.10 -14.21 -2.36
C SER A 247 -0.06 -14.40 -0.85
N THR A 248 0.74 -15.37 -0.36
CA THR A 248 0.88 -15.65 1.07
C THR A 248 1.52 -14.47 1.81
N ARG A 249 2.60 -13.91 1.25
CA ARG A 249 3.26 -12.70 1.78
C ARG A 249 2.32 -11.50 1.79
N THR A 250 1.60 -11.24 0.69
CA THR A 250 0.68 -10.11 0.59
C THR A 250 -0.49 -10.26 1.57
N VAL A 251 -1.05 -11.47 1.74
CA VAL A 251 -2.08 -11.73 2.75
C VAL A 251 -1.58 -11.44 4.16
N ASN A 252 -0.34 -11.83 4.48
CA ASN A 252 0.26 -11.51 5.78
C ASN A 252 0.40 -9.99 6.01
N ILE A 253 0.85 -9.26 5.00
CA ILE A 253 0.95 -7.79 5.02
C ILE A 253 -0.41 -7.13 5.25
N LEU A 254 -1.47 -7.61 4.57
CA LEU A 254 -2.83 -7.13 4.74
C LEU A 254 -3.32 -7.36 6.18
N SER A 255 -3.01 -8.52 6.76
CA SER A 255 -3.34 -8.86 8.15
C SER A 255 -2.64 -7.95 9.15
N LEU A 256 -1.32 -7.76 9.02
CA LEU A 256 -0.53 -6.92 9.93
C LEU A 256 -1.04 -5.47 9.95
N ASN A 257 -1.28 -4.89 8.77
CA ASN A 257 -1.80 -3.52 8.69
C ASN A 257 -3.26 -3.42 9.18
N SER A 258 -4.05 -4.48 9.03
CA SER A 258 -5.42 -4.55 9.55
C SER A 258 -5.47 -4.44 11.08
N ASP A 259 -4.53 -5.05 11.78
CA ASP A 259 -4.46 -5.04 13.25
C ASP A 259 -4.25 -3.63 13.82
N ILE A 260 -3.51 -2.79 13.10
CA ILE A 260 -3.27 -1.39 13.46
C ILE A 260 -4.21 -0.41 12.74
N LYS A 261 -5.21 -0.92 12.00
CA LYS A 261 -6.19 -0.14 11.21
C LYS A 261 -5.54 0.82 10.19
N ARG A 262 -4.38 0.45 9.66
CA ARG A 262 -3.66 1.22 8.63
C ARG A 262 -4.19 0.85 7.24
N PRO A 263 -4.59 1.82 6.41
CA PRO A 263 -4.99 1.53 5.03
C PRO A 263 -3.84 0.92 4.21
N VAL A 264 -4.13 -0.05 3.36
CA VAL A 264 -3.13 -0.69 2.48
C VAL A 264 -3.43 -0.42 1.02
N LEU A 265 -2.41 -0.07 0.24
CA LEU A 265 -2.47 0.12 -1.20
C LEU A 265 -1.54 -0.86 -1.90
N LEU A 266 -2.11 -1.74 -2.72
CA LEU A 266 -1.37 -2.60 -3.63
C LEU A 266 -1.24 -1.93 -4.99
N VAL A 267 -0.01 -1.80 -5.48
CA VAL A 267 0.29 -1.18 -6.78
C VAL A 267 1.00 -2.19 -7.67
N GLY A 268 0.63 -2.26 -8.95
CA GLY A 268 1.34 -3.11 -9.90
C GLY A 268 0.61 -3.20 -11.22
N GLU A 269 1.25 -3.80 -12.22
CA GLU A 269 0.70 -3.93 -13.57
C GLU A 269 -0.65 -4.68 -13.64
N ALA A 270 -1.37 -4.55 -14.76
CA ALA A 270 -2.56 -5.36 -14.97
C ALA A 270 -2.24 -6.86 -14.92
N GLY A 271 -3.11 -7.67 -14.32
CA GLY A 271 -2.90 -9.12 -14.23
C GLY A 271 -2.00 -9.59 -13.09
N THR A 272 -1.50 -8.71 -12.20
CA THR A 272 -0.71 -9.11 -11.01
C THR A 272 -1.56 -9.59 -9.82
N SER A 273 -2.79 -10.05 -10.05
CA SER A 273 -3.70 -10.65 -9.04
C SER A 273 -4.07 -9.78 -7.81
N LYS A 274 -3.75 -8.48 -7.79
CA LYS A 274 -4.05 -7.56 -6.66
C LYS A 274 -5.50 -7.66 -6.16
N THR A 275 -6.46 -7.48 -7.06
CA THR A 275 -7.90 -7.56 -6.78
C THR A 275 -8.29 -8.92 -6.20
N ALA A 276 -7.75 -10.00 -6.76
CA ALA A 276 -8.06 -11.36 -6.32
C ALA A 276 -7.49 -11.63 -4.91
N ILE A 277 -6.25 -11.19 -4.63
CA ILE A 277 -5.62 -11.33 -3.32
C ILE A 277 -6.41 -10.58 -2.24
N ILE A 278 -6.73 -9.30 -2.46
CA ILE A 278 -7.50 -8.51 -1.49
C ILE A 278 -8.89 -9.13 -1.31
N SER A 279 -9.57 -9.49 -2.41
CA SER A 279 -10.90 -10.10 -2.33
C SER A 279 -10.90 -11.41 -1.55
N GLN A 280 -9.90 -12.28 -1.76
CA GLN A 280 -9.77 -13.53 -1.01
C GLN A 280 -9.51 -13.26 0.48
N TYR A 281 -8.57 -12.38 0.79
CA TYR A 281 -8.28 -11.96 2.16
C TYR A 281 -9.55 -11.49 2.88
N LEU A 282 -10.32 -10.61 2.25
CA LEU A 282 -11.56 -10.07 2.82
C LEU A 282 -12.63 -11.12 3.04
N ARG A 283 -12.80 -12.08 2.11
CA ARG A 283 -13.75 -13.19 2.26
C ARG A 283 -13.42 -14.13 3.41
N ASN A 284 -12.13 -14.23 3.75
CA ASN A 284 -11.61 -15.07 4.84
C ASN A 284 -11.68 -14.37 6.21
N LEU A 285 -12.00 -13.07 6.25
CA LEU A 285 -12.28 -12.39 7.52
C LEU A 285 -13.53 -12.99 8.17
N ASN A 286 -13.58 -12.94 9.51
CA ASN A 286 -14.74 -13.41 10.26
C ASN A 286 -16.00 -12.62 9.85
N LYS A 287 -16.96 -13.30 9.21
CA LYS A 287 -18.21 -12.75 8.65
C LYS A 287 -19.19 -12.25 9.72
N ASP A 288 -19.05 -12.71 10.95
CA ASP A 288 -19.89 -12.26 12.06
C ASP A 288 -19.53 -10.83 12.49
N VAL A 289 -18.24 -10.48 12.35
CA VAL A 289 -17.69 -9.19 12.77
C VAL A 289 -17.43 -8.25 11.59
N ASN A 290 -17.11 -8.77 10.40
CA ASN A 290 -16.69 -7.96 9.26
C ASN A 290 -17.76 -7.91 8.16
N ILE A 291 -18.11 -6.70 7.75
CA ILE A 291 -18.94 -6.40 6.58
C ILE A 291 -18.01 -5.94 5.46
N ILE A 292 -18.06 -6.62 4.32
CA ILE A 292 -17.24 -6.26 3.15
C ILE A 292 -17.98 -5.20 2.33
N LEU A 293 -17.32 -4.09 2.05
CA LEU A 293 -17.80 -3.05 1.14
C LEU A 293 -16.84 -2.93 -0.04
N ASN A 294 -17.28 -3.30 -1.24
CA ASN A 294 -16.48 -3.16 -2.45
C ASN A 294 -16.89 -1.92 -3.23
N ILE A 295 -15.93 -1.10 -3.61
CA ILE A 295 -16.09 0.10 -4.43
C ILE A 295 -15.14 -0.01 -5.62
N ASN A 296 -15.68 -0.20 -6.81
CA ASN A 296 -14.88 -0.26 -8.03
C ASN A 296 -14.88 1.11 -8.68
N PHE A 297 -13.70 1.73 -8.75
CA PHE A 297 -13.57 3.01 -9.42
C PHE A 297 -13.53 2.82 -10.94
N SER A 298 -14.05 3.83 -11.61
CA SER A 298 -14.05 3.97 -13.07
C SER A 298 -13.87 5.44 -13.41
N SER A 299 -13.63 5.74 -14.69
CA SER A 299 -13.50 7.12 -15.17
C SER A 299 -14.72 8.00 -14.86
N ARG A 300 -15.90 7.40 -14.62
CA ARG A 300 -17.14 8.12 -14.32
C ARG A 300 -17.48 8.21 -12.82
N THR A 301 -16.65 7.62 -11.95
CA THR A 301 -16.93 7.63 -10.51
C THR A 301 -16.76 9.04 -9.96
N SER A 302 -17.80 9.58 -9.33
CA SER A 302 -17.77 10.91 -8.71
C SER A 302 -17.57 10.84 -7.20
N SER A 303 -17.25 11.98 -6.58
CA SER A 303 -17.20 12.05 -5.11
C SER A 303 -18.55 11.74 -4.46
N MET A 304 -19.67 12.08 -5.12
CA MET A 304 -21.01 11.79 -4.59
C MET A 304 -21.28 10.28 -4.57
N ASP A 305 -20.84 9.55 -5.58
CA ASP A 305 -21.02 8.08 -5.66
C ASP A 305 -20.30 7.39 -4.50
N VAL A 306 -19.07 7.80 -4.21
CA VAL A 306 -18.29 7.28 -3.07
C VAL A 306 -18.96 7.61 -1.75
N GLN A 307 -19.41 8.85 -1.56
CA GLN A 307 -20.09 9.27 -0.33
C GLN A 307 -21.36 8.43 -0.10
N ARG A 308 -22.22 8.28 -1.11
CA ARG A 308 -23.45 7.48 -1.01
C ARG A 308 -23.16 6.01 -0.71
N THR A 309 -22.11 5.46 -1.32
CA THR A 309 -21.71 4.07 -1.09
C THR A 309 -21.23 3.84 0.35
N LEU A 310 -20.41 4.75 0.88
CA LEU A 310 -19.98 4.71 2.29
C LEU A 310 -21.15 4.90 3.26
N GLU A 311 -22.05 5.85 2.99
CA GLU A 311 -23.23 6.11 3.81
C GLU A 311 -24.22 4.94 3.81
N ALA A 312 -24.35 4.20 2.69
CA ALA A 312 -25.20 3.02 2.61
C ALA A 312 -24.67 1.82 3.41
N ALA A 313 -23.37 1.79 3.71
CA ALA A 313 -22.73 0.71 4.45
C ALA A 313 -22.77 0.91 5.98
N VAL A 314 -23.27 2.04 6.46
CA VAL A 314 -23.27 2.41 7.88
C VAL A 314 -24.65 2.86 8.35
N GLU A 315 -24.88 2.76 9.65
CA GLU A 315 -26.05 3.29 10.32
C GLU A 315 -25.68 4.42 11.28
N LYS A 316 -26.66 5.24 11.62
CA LYS A 316 -26.51 6.31 12.59
C LYS A 316 -26.52 5.72 14.01
N ARG A 317 -25.40 5.80 14.73
CA ARG A 317 -25.28 5.32 16.12
C ARG A 317 -25.63 6.40 17.15
N THR A 318 -25.16 7.63 16.92
CA THR A 318 -25.47 8.80 17.75
C THR A 318 -25.74 10.02 16.87
N LYS A 319 -25.95 11.21 17.45
CA LYS A 319 -26.31 12.43 16.70
C LYS A 319 -25.45 12.66 15.45
N ASP A 320 -24.13 12.51 15.59
CA ASP A 320 -23.16 12.81 14.52
C ASP A 320 -22.26 11.61 14.19
N THR A 321 -22.44 10.46 14.84
CA THR A 321 -21.56 9.28 14.66
C THR A 321 -22.27 8.19 13.86
N PHE A 322 -21.60 7.73 12.82
CA PHE A 322 -22.02 6.70 11.89
C PHE A 322 -21.01 5.56 11.90
N GLY A 323 -21.50 4.34 11.79
CA GLY A 323 -20.67 3.15 11.71
C GLY A 323 -21.54 1.94 11.38
N PRO A 324 -20.94 0.77 11.11
CA PRO A 324 -21.71 -0.45 10.94
C PRO A 324 -22.53 -0.80 12.21
N PRO A 325 -23.44 -1.79 12.13
CA PRO A 325 -24.13 -2.32 13.30
C PRO A 325 -23.20 -2.55 14.49
N MET A 326 -23.70 -2.32 15.69
CA MET A 326 -22.89 -2.43 16.92
C MET A 326 -22.20 -3.81 17.00
N GLY A 327 -20.90 -3.81 17.29
CA GLY A 327 -20.07 -5.03 17.30
C GLY A 327 -19.50 -5.45 15.95
N LYS A 328 -19.91 -4.80 14.84
CA LYS A 328 -19.36 -5.05 13.50
C LYS A 328 -18.35 -3.98 13.06
N LYS A 329 -17.59 -4.30 12.01
CA LYS A 329 -16.60 -3.46 11.34
C LYS A 329 -16.83 -3.53 9.82
N VAL A 330 -16.55 -2.45 9.10
CA VAL A 330 -16.55 -2.45 7.63
C VAL A 330 -15.12 -2.61 7.12
N ALA A 331 -14.90 -3.57 6.24
CA ALA A 331 -13.71 -3.69 5.44
C ALA A 331 -14.01 -3.15 4.04
N CYS A 332 -13.57 -1.92 3.76
CA CYS A 332 -13.81 -1.23 2.50
C CYS A 332 -12.67 -1.49 1.52
N PHE A 333 -12.98 -2.12 0.39
CA PHE A 333 -12.05 -2.32 -0.72
C PHE A 333 -12.33 -1.33 -1.84
N VAL A 334 -11.34 -0.51 -2.20
CA VAL A 334 -11.36 0.40 -3.35
C VAL A 334 -10.51 -0.18 -4.46
N ASP A 335 -11.14 -0.74 -5.48
CA ASP A 335 -10.43 -1.27 -6.65
C ASP A 335 -10.27 -0.19 -7.74
N ASP A 336 -9.23 -0.32 -8.55
CA ASP A 336 -8.91 0.61 -9.65
C ASP A 336 -8.83 2.08 -9.18
N MET A 337 -8.20 2.32 -8.02
CA MET A 337 -8.23 3.60 -7.32
C MET A 337 -7.79 4.81 -8.16
N ASN A 338 -6.94 4.60 -9.18
CA ASN A 338 -6.43 5.67 -10.05
C ASN A 338 -7.16 5.81 -11.40
N MET A 339 -8.30 5.14 -11.58
CA MET A 339 -9.16 5.27 -12.76
C MET A 339 -10.05 6.53 -12.83
N PRO A 340 -10.48 7.19 -11.73
CA PRO A 340 -11.36 8.35 -11.83
C PRO A 340 -10.79 9.45 -12.73
N GLN A 341 -11.65 10.11 -13.50
CA GLN A 341 -11.25 11.19 -14.38
C GLN A 341 -10.64 12.35 -13.59
N VAL A 342 -9.56 12.90 -14.13
CA VAL A 342 -8.90 14.11 -13.63
C VAL A 342 -9.66 15.32 -14.19
N ASP A 343 -10.00 16.27 -13.31
CA ASP A 343 -10.59 17.54 -13.73
C ASP A 343 -9.54 18.49 -14.35
N ASP A 344 -9.99 19.63 -14.85
CA ASP A 344 -9.14 20.63 -15.50
C ASP A 344 -8.03 21.19 -14.58
N TYR A 345 -8.10 20.90 -13.28
CA TYR A 345 -7.17 21.36 -12.25
C TYR A 345 -6.30 20.23 -11.68
N GLY A 346 -6.25 19.07 -12.33
CA GLY A 346 -5.40 17.96 -11.90
C GLY A 346 -5.94 17.20 -10.68
N THR A 347 -7.22 17.35 -10.34
CA THR A 347 -7.83 16.71 -9.17
C THR A 347 -8.79 15.59 -9.56
N GLN A 348 -8.78 14.49 -8.79
CA GLN A 348 -9.75 13.41 -8.91
C GLN A 348 -10.74 13.51 -7.75
N GLN A 349 -12.00 13.84 -8.06
CA GLN A 349 -13.01 14.14 -7.02
C GLN A 349 -13.20 13.01 -5.98
N PRO A 350 -13.29 11.72 -6.35
CA PRO A 350 -13.39 10.63 -5.37
C PRO A 350 -12.20 10.59 -4.40
N ILE A 351 -11.00 10.83 -4.91
CA ILE A 351 -9.76 10.79 -4.15
C ILE A 351 -9.68 11.99 -3.19
N ALA A 352 -10.03 13.18 -3.65
CA ALA A 352 -10.09 14.37 -2.79
C ALA A 352 -11.07 14.20 -1.62
N LEU A 353 -12.21 13.52 -1.86
CA LEU A 353 -13.16 13.17 -0.81
C LEU A 353 -12.59 12.18 0.19
N LEU A 354 -11.96 11.09 -0.29
CA LEU A 354 -11.36 10.08 0.59
C LEU A 354 -10.19 10.64 1.38
N LYS A 355 -9.42 11.56 0.81
CA LYS A 355 -8.38 12.30 1.55
C LYS A 355 -8.98 13.03 2.76
N LEU A 356 -10.06 13.79 2.56
CA LEU A 356 -10.78 14.43 3.67
C LEU A 356 -11.27 13.41 4.70
N PHE A 357 -11.86 12.30 4.23
CA PHE A 357 -12.33 11.22 5.08
C PHE A 357 -11.22 10.68 5.97
N PHE A 358 -10.05 10.39 5.40
CA PHE A 358 -8.92 9.79 6.10
C PHE A 358 -8.30 10.77 7.10
N GLU A 359 -8.21 12.07 6.77
CA GLU A 359 -7.65 13.09 7.65
C GLU A 359 -8.54 13.43 8.84
N ARG A 360 -9.85 13.46 8.62
CA ARG A 360 -10.81 14.01 9.60
C ARG A 360 -11.75 12.96 10.19
N GLY A 361 -11.72 11.74 9.68
CA GLY A 361 -12.60 10.64 10.13
C GLY A 361 -14.08 10.91 9.84
N GLY A 362 -14.39 11.66 8.78
CA GLY A 362 -15.78 12.03 8.49
C GLY A 362 -15.99 12.83 7.22
N LEU A 363 -17.25 13.14 6.94
CA LEU A 363 -17.71 13.88 5.76
C LEU A 363 -18.85 14.83 6.12
N TYR A 364 -19.00 15.92 5.37
CA TYR A 364 -20.18 16.78 5.46
C TYR A 364 -21.37 16.16 4.69
N ASP A 365 -22.56 16.24 5.28
CA ASP A 365 -23.80 16.02 4.53
C ASP A 365 -23.93 17.08 3.43
N ARG A 366 -24.25 16.68 2.20
CA ARG A 366 -24.37 17.60 1.06
C ARG A 366 -25.81 18.02 0.78
N ASP A 367 -26.79 17.23 1.23
CA ASP A 367 -28.21 17.42 0.89
C ASP A 367 -29.03 18.09 2.01
N LYS A 368 -28.40 18.41 3.15
CA LYS A 368 -29.04 19.00 4.35
C LYS A 368 -28.26 20.21 4.86
N ASP A 369 -28.21 20.41 6.18
CA ASP A 369 -27.62 21.57 6.86
C ASP A 369 -26.07 21.55 6.93
N LEU A 370 -25.39 20.85 6.01
CA LEU A 370 -23.92 20.68 6.04
C LEU A 370 -23.40 20.16 7.39
N ASN A 371 -24.10 19.19 7.99
CA ASN A 371 -23.69 18.59 9.26
C ASN A 371 -22.50 17.64 9.06
N TRP A 372 -21.55 17.67 10.00
CA TRP A 372 -20.40 16.76 10.00
C TRP A 372 -20.80 15.36 10.47
N LYS A 373 -20.66 14.36 9.60
CA LYS A 373 -20.86 12.93 9.90
C LYS A 373 -19.51 12.29 10.23
N LYS A 374 -19.31 11.87 11.49
CA LYS A 374 -18.13 11.12 11.95
C LYS A 374 -18.32 9.64 11.64
N PHE A 375 -17.37 9.03 10.95
CA PHE A 375 -17.41 7.61 10.63
C PHE A 375 -16.47 6.83 11.56
N LYS A 376 -16.90 5.66 12.01
CA LYS A 376 -16.13 4.76 12.87
C LYS A 376 -16.17 3.33 12.35
N ASP A 377 -15.15 2.55 12.74
CA ASP A 377 -15.04 1.12 12.49
C ASP A 377 -15.03 0.75 11.00
N ILE A 378 -14.29 1.52 10.20
CA ILE A 378 -14.04 1.25 8.78
C ILE A 378 -12.53 1.13 8.55
N THR A 379 -12.10 0.04 7.93
CA THR A 379 -10.72 -0.19 7.48
C THR A 379 -10.69 -0.19 5.96
N PHE A 380 -9.65 0.41 5.35
CA PHE A 380 -9.55 0.55 3.90
C PHE A 380 -8.44 -0.32 3.30
N TYR A 381 -8.75 -0.92 2.17
CA TYR A 381 -7.84 -1.64 1.29
C TYR A 381 -8.01 -1.07 -0.11
N ALA A 382 -6.92 -0.93 -0.84
CA ALA A 382 -6.96 -0.36 -2.18
C ALA A 382 -6.02 -1.10 -3.13
N ALA A 383 -6.39 -1.12 -4.40
CA ALA A 383 -5.53 -1.58 -5.48
C ALA A 383 -5.53 -0.57 -6.64
N MET A 384 -4.38 -0.43 -7.30
CA MET A 384 -4.27 0.39 -8.51
C MET A 384 -3.16 -0.09 -9.45
N GLY A 385 -3.25 0.32 -10.72
CA GLY A 385 -2.17 0.15 -11.69
C GLY A 385 -1.14 1.28 -11.63
N THR A 386 -0.04 1.12 -12.36
CA THR A 386 0.87 2.21 -12.70
C THR A 386 0.14 3.25 -13.58
N ALA A 387 0.60 4.51 -13.55
CA ALA A 387 0.02 5.55 -14.40
C ALA A 387 0.33 5.28 -15.88
N GLY A 388 -0.64 5.57 -16.76
CA GLY A 388 -0.59 5.22 -18.19
C GLY A 388 -1.76 4.34 -18.63
N GLY A 389 -1.97 4.21 -19.95
CA GLY A 389 -3.02 3.35 -20.50
C GLY A 389 -4.45 3.68 -20.05
N GLY A 390 -4.72 4.95 -19.70
CA GLY A 390 -6.00 5.41 -19.16
C GLY A 390 -6.06 5.56 -17.63
N ARG A 391 -5.00 5.16 -16.92
CA ARG A 391 -4.83 5.35 -15.48
C ARG A 391 -4.07 6.65 -15.19
N ASN A 392 -4.46 7.32 -14.12
CA ASN A 392 -3.92 8.63 -13.76
C ASN A 392 -2.90 8.55 -12.61
N GLU A 393 -2.09 9.58 -12.46
CA GLU A 393 -1.33 9.80 -11.23
C GLU A 393 -2.29 10.21 -10.10
N VAL A 394 -1.94 9.82 -8.87
CA VAL A 394 -2.74 10.09 -7.67
C VAL A 394 -2.02 11.09 -6.78
N ASP A 395 -2.77 11.98 -6.12
CA ASP A 395 -2.22 12.95 -5.15
C ASP A 395 -1.29 12.24 -4.14
N PRO A 396 0.01 12.58 -4.10
CA PRO A 396 0.96 11.97 -3.16
C PRO A 396 0.57 12.13 -1.69
N ARG A 397 -0.19 13.19 -1.35
CA ARG A 397 -0.73 13.40 0.01
C ARG A 397 -1.83 12.42 0.36
N PHE A 398 -2.51 11.84 -0.63
CA PHE A 398 -3.46 10.76 -0.38
C PHE A 398 -2.72 9.42 -0.27
N ILE A 399 -1.74 9.18 -1.15
CA ILE A 399 -0.88 7.99 -1.10
C ILE A 399 -0.17 7.85 0.25
N SER A 400 0.29 8.95 0.86
CA SER A 400 0.95 8.96 2.18
C SER A 400 0.07 8.42 3.33
N MET A 401 -1.23 8.30 3.12
CA MET A 401 -2.17 7.76 4.10
C MET A 401 -2.26 6.23 4.07
N PHE A 402 -1.58 5.59 3.12
CA PHE A 402 -1.53 4.14 2.97
C PHE A 402 -0.16 3.57 3.36
N SER A 403 -0.11 2.30 3.70
CA SER A 403 1.09 1.47 3.51
C SER A 403 1.05 0.95 2.07
N VAL A 404 2.10 1.21 1.30
CA VAL A 404 2.13 0.94 -0.15
C VAL A 404 3.05 -0.23 -0.45
N TYR A 405 2.59 -1.15 -1.30
CA TYR A 405 3.34 -2.34 -1.71
C TYR A 405 3.30 -2.52 -3.22
N ASN A 406 4.47 -2.75 -3.81
CA ASN A 406 4.59 -3.18 -5.19
C ASN A 406 4.27 -4.68 -5.32
N ILE A 407 3.29 -5.02 -6.16
CA ILE A 407 2.92 -6.38 -6.50
C ILE A 407 3.40 -6.67 -7.91
N ILE A 408 4.47 -7.45 -7.98
CA ILE A 408 5.17 -7.84 -9.20
C ILE A 408 4.39 -8.96 -9.91
N PHE A 409 4.59 -9.09 -11.22
CA PHE A 409 4.00 -10.17 -11.99
C PHE A 409 4.62 -11.52 -11.58
N PRO A 410 3.81 -12.60 -11.43
CA PRO A 410 4.34 -13.89 -11.02
C PRO A 410 5.40 -14.40 -11.99
N ASN A 411 6.48 -14.97 -11.45
CA ASN A 411 7.51 -15.62 -12.25
C ASN A 411 7.00 -16.90 -12.92
N ASP A 412 7.80 -17.45 -13.83
CA ASP A 412 7.43 -18.63 -14.63
C ASP A 412 7.09 -19.86 -13.80
N GLU A 413 7.82 -20.08 -12.72
CA GLU A 413 7.61 -21.21 -11.82
C GLU A 413 6.26 -21.09 -11.11
N SER A 414 5.94 -19.87 -10.64
CA SER A 414 4.65 -19.56 -10.02
C SER A 414 3.51 -19.71 -11.02
N LEU A 415 3.65 -19.22 -12.25
CA LEU A 415 2.64 -19.39 -13.30
C LEU A 415 2.41 -20.88 -13.61
N GLN A 416 3.48 -21.66 -13.75
CA GLN A 416 3.37 -23.10 -13.96
C GLN A 416 2.62 -23.76 -12.80
N GLN A 417 3.00 -23.47 -11.55
CA GLN A 417 2.32 -23.99 -10.36
C GLN A 417 0.83 -23.65 -10.38
N ILE A 418 0.47 -22.39 -10.66
CA ILE A 418 -0.93 -21.93 -10.71
C ILE A 418 -1.73 -22.74 -11.73
N TYR A 419 -1.29 -22.72 -12.99
CA TYR A 419 -2.07 -23.33 -14.09
C TYR A 419 -2.09 -24.86 -14.01
N ILE A 420 -0.98 -25.49 -13.61
CA ILE A 420 -0.93 -26.94 -13.40
C ILE A 420 -1.89 -27.36 -12.29
N SER A 421 -1.90 -26.65 -11.16
CA SER A 421 -2.74 -26.99 -10.01
C SER A 421 -4.22 -26.89 -10.36
N ILE A 422 -4.63 -25.83 -11.04
CA ILE A 422 -6.01 -25.65 -11.52
C ILE A 422 -6.38 -26.75 -12.52
N PHE A 423 -5.52 -27.00 -13.51
CA PHE A 423 -5.85 -27.96 -14.57
C PHE A 423 -5.90 -29.41 -14.07
N LYS A 424 -4.96 -29.80 -13.20
CA LYS A 424 -5.00 -31.12 -12.54
C LYS A 424 -6.26 -31.26 -11.68
N GLY A 425 -6.58 -30.26 -10.86
CA GLY A 425 -7.81 -30.26 -10.06
C GLY A 425 -9.06 -30.47 -10.90
N HIS A 426 -9.15 -29.79 -12.04
CA HIS A 426 -10.26 -29.96 -12.98
C HIS A 426 -10.32 -31.37 -13.60
N LEU A 427 -9.18 -31.92 -14.05
CA LEU A 427 -9.14 -33.28 -14.63
C LEU A 427 -9.54 -34.35 -13.60
N GLU A 428 -9.10 -34.19 -12.35
CA GLU A 428 -9.48 -35.08 -11.25
C GLU A 428 -10.98 -35.00 -10.94
N GLN A 429 -11.54 -33.78 -10.91
CA GLN A 429 -12.98 -33.54 -10.75
C GLN A 429 -13.79 -34.24 -11.85
N GLN A 430 -13.36 -34.14 -13.10
CA GLN A 430 -13.99 -34.79 -14.25
C GLN A 430 -13.73 -36.32 -14.29
N LYS A 431 -13.12 -36.89 -13.25
CA LYS A 431 -12.81 -38.31 -13.10
C LYS A 431 -12.01 -38.87 -14.29
N PHE A 432 -11.11 -38.07 -14.87
CA PHE A 432 -10.20 -38.55 -15.90
C PHE A 432 -9.31 -39.67 -15.36
N LYS A 433 -8.88 -40.57 -16.24
CA LYS A 433 -7.97 -41.67 -15.86
C LYS A 433 -6.68 -41.06 -15.30
N LYS A 434 -6.28 -41.44 -14.08
CA LYS A 434 -5.08 -40.93 -13.38
C LYS A 434 -3.80 -40.94 -14.23
N LYS A 435 -3.67 -41.91 -15.15
CA LYS A 435 -2.56 -41.98 -16.11
C LYS A 435 -2.43 -40.78 -17.06
N LEU A 436 -3.48 -39.97 -17.19
CA LEU A 436 -3.53 -38.77 -18.04
C LEU A 436 -3.18 -37.49 -17.27
N LEU A 437 -3.13 -37.52 -15.93
CA LEU A 437 -2.78 -36.34 -15.12
C LEU A 437 -1.39 -35.77 -15.43
N PRO A 438 -0.34 -36.58 -15.72
CA PRO A 438 0.96 -36.04 -16.13
C PRO A 438 0.94 -35.26 -17.45
N ILE A 439 -0.07 -35.48 -18.31
CA ILE A 439 -0.21 -34.74 -19.57
C ILE A 439 -0.59 -33.27 -19.30
N ALA A 440 -1.24 -32.99 -18.16
CA ALA A 440 -1.58 -31.63 -17.75
C ALA A 440 -0.34 -30.73 -17.67
N ASP A 441 0.75 -31.26 -17.12
CA ASP A 441 2.02 -30.53 -16.97
C ASP A 441 2.58 -30.13 -18.34
N LEU A 442 2.58 -31.06 -19.29
CA LEU A 442 3.05 -30.83 -20.65
C LEU A 442 2.19 -29.79 -21.38
N ILE A 443 0.86 -29.91 -21.30
CA ILE A 443 -0.07 -28.98 -21.98
C ILE A 443 0.10 -27.56 -21.42
N VAL A 444 0.17 -27.42 -20.10
CA VAL A 444 0.36 -26.10 -19.47
C VAL A 444 1.70 -25.49 -19.88
N LEU A 445 2.78 -26.28 -19.85
CA LEU A 445 4.11 -25.81 -20.25
C LEU A 445 4.16 -25.38 -21.73
N MET A 446 3.54 -26.16 -22.62
CA MET A 446 3.40 -25.80 -24.03
C MET A 446 2.59 -24.52 -24.23
N THR A 447 1.49 -24.37 -23.49
CA THR A 447 0.59 -23.21 -23.59
C THR A 447 1.25 -21.94 -23.07
N LEU A 448 1.96 -22.01 -21.94
CA LEU A 448 2.71 -20.88 -21.39
C LEU A 448 3.84 -20.45 -22.33
N ARG A 449 4.53 -21.41 -22.95
CA ARG A 449 5.56 -21.11 -23.95
C ARG A 449 4.97 -20.42 -25.18
N LEU A 450 3.87 -20.95 -25.73
CA LEU A 450 3.17 -20.34 -26.86
C LEU A 450 2.67 -18.93 -26.52
N PHE A 451 2.11 -18.72 -25.33
CA PHE A 451 1.66 -17.42 -24.86
C PHE A 451 2.79 -16.40 -24.86
N LYS A 452 3.96 -16.75 -24.33
CA LYS A 452 5.14 -15.88 -24.35
C LYS A 452 5.64 -15.57 -25.76
N ASP A 453 5.65 -16.57 -26.63
CA ASP A 453 6.05 -16.37 -28.02
C ASP A 453 5.11 -15.35 -28.70
N ILE A 454 3.80 -15.47 -28.48
CA ILE A 454 2.80 -14.53 -29.00
C ILE A 454 2.93 -13.15 -28.38
N ASP A 455 3.11 -13.05 -27.06
CA ASP A 455 3.20 -11.76 -26.36
C ASP A 455 4.43 -10.98 -26.82
N ASN A 456 5.58 -11.65 -26.95
CA ASN A 456 6.78 -11.07 -27.53
C ASN A 456 6.55 -10.58 -28.97
N VAL A 457 5.86 -11.35 -29.81
CA VAL A 457 5.52 -10.92 -31.19
C VAL A 457 4.54 -9.74 -31.20
N THR A 458 3.55 -9.73 -30.30
CA THR A 458 2.51 -8.70 -30.23
C THR A 458 3.08 -7.37 -29.70
N ILE A 459 3.96 -7.43 -28.70
CA ILE A 459 4.72 -6.27 -28.20
C ILE A 459 5.64 -5.72 -29.29
N ILE A 460 6.38 -6.59 -30.00
CA ILE A 460 7.21 -6.16 -31.15
C ILE A 460 6.34 -5.49 -32.21
N SER A 461 5.20 -6.06 -32.58
CA SER A 461 4.30 -5.48 -33.59
C SER A 461 3.71 -4.14 -33.14
N SER A 462 3.38 -3.99 -31.86
CA SER A 462 2.86 -2.74 -31.28
C SER A 462 3.93 -1.65 -31.26
N ILE A 463 5.16 -1.99 -30.89
CA ILE A 463 6.33 -1.09 -30.95
C ILE A 463 6.64 -0.71 -32.40
N GLN A 464 6.50 -1.64 -33.36
CA GLN A 464 6.75 -1.37 -34.78
C GLN A 464 5.66 -0.50 -35.40
N VAL A 465 4.40 -0.65 -35.00
CA VAL A 465 3.29 0.23 -35.40
C VAL A 465 3.47 1.63 -34.81
N ILE A 466 3.89 1.74 -33.54
CA ILE A 466 4.20 3.04 -32.91
C ILE A 466 5.43 3.69 -33.57
N ALA A 467 6.49 2.94 -33.84
CA ALA A 467 7.70 3.43 -34.50
C ALA A 467 7.45 3.87 -35.96
N ASN A 468 6.59 3.15 -36.68
CA ASN A 468 6.18 3.52 -38.03
C ASN A 468 5.19 4.71 -38.03
N GLY A 469 4.34 4.82 -37.00
CA GLY A 469 3.49 5.98 -36.77
C GLY A 469 4.30 7.26 -36.50
N CYS A 470 5.33 7.20 -35.66
CA CYS A 470 6.21 8.34 -35.39
C CYS A 470 7.03 8.79 -36.61
N ARG A 471 7.40 7.89 -37.53
CA ARG A 471 8.06 8.27 -38.81
C ARG A 471 7.13 8.98 -39.80
N SER A 472 5.81 8.82 -39.66
CA SER A 472 4.82 9.49 -40.52
C SER A 472 4.49 10.92 -40.10
N VAL A 473 4.86 11.33 -38.88
CA VAL A 473 4.61 12.70 -38.35
C VAL A 473 5.83 13.62 -38.51
N SER A 474 7.01 13.09 -38.84
CA SER A 474 8.22 13.89 -39.11
C SER A 474 8.47 14.17 -40.60
N LEU A 475 7.51 13.90 -41.48
CA LEU A 475 7.58 14.16 -42.93
C LEU A 475 6.27 14.80 -43.47
N GLY A 476 5.63 15.63 -42.65
CA GLY A 476 4.46 16.44 -43.03
C GLY A 476 4.74 17.93 -42.88
#